data_AF-A0A9D6QUD2-F1
#
_entry.id   AF-A0A9D6QUD2-F1
#
_cell.length_a   1.000
_cell.length_b   1.000
_cell.length_c   1.000
_cell.angle_alpha   90.00
_cell.angle_beta   90.00
_cell.angle_gamma   90.00
#
_symmetry.space_group_name_H-M   'P 1'
#
loop_
_entity.id
_entity.type
_entity.pdbx_description
1 polymer ?
#
loop_
_entity_poly.entity_id
_entity_poly.type
_entity_poly.pdbx_seq_one_letter_code
_entity_poly.pdbx_strand_id
1 'polypeptide(L)'
;MDYIDLKYALAKKGYTLTRVAEELGLFGPQSVQQVLARKYISGRVEKHVSDITGIPLEKLFPDRYQAIPKNSRSAPNVRVLDKRATATRKTKNHSTEKKS
;
A
#
# COMPACT_ATOMS: atom_id res chain seq x y z
N MET A 1 10.27 19.49 -2.52
CA MET A 1 9.36 19.99 -1.46
C MET A 1 10.05 19.69 -0.14
N ASP A 2 10.29 20.74 0.64
CA ASP A 2 11.10 20.67 1.84
C ASP A 2 10.24 20.40 3.09
N TYR A 3 10.90 20.06 4.20
CA TYR A 3 10.23 19.80 5.48
C TYR A 3 9.33 20.97 5.91
N ILE A 4 9.80 22.20 5.68
CA ILE A 4 9.07 23.43 6.01
C ILE A 4 7.78 23.52 5.19
N ASP A 5 7.83 23.26 3.88
CA ASP A 5 6.64 23.25 3.01
C ASP A 5 5.60 22.23 3.46
N LEU A 6 6.05 21.02 3.80
CA LEU A 6 5.20 19.93 4.31
C LEU A 6 4.51 20.32 5.62
N LYS A 7 5.27 20.94 6.54
CA LYS A 7 4.73 21.44 7.81
C LYS A 7 3.68 22.53 7.58
N TYR A 8 3.92 23.46 6.65
CA TYR A 8 2.93 24.48 6.29
C TYR A 8 1.69 23.89 5.60
N ALA A 9 1.85 22.90 4.72
CA ALA A 9 0.74 22.22 4.06
C ALA A 9 -0.19 21.53 5.07
N LEU A 10 0.39 20.87 6.09
CA LEU A 10 -0.36 20.30 7.21
C LEU A 10 -1.05 21.39 8.05
N ALA A 11 -0.32 22.45 8.41
CA ALA A 11 -0.88 23.56 9.20
C ALA A 11 -2.05 24.25 8.48
N LYS A 12 -1.98 24.40 7.15
CA LYS A 12 -3.07 24.95 6.32
C LYS A 12 -4.34 24.09 6.38
N LYS A 13 -4.21 22.79 6.64
CA LYS A 13 -5.33 21.86 6.84
C LYS A 13 -5.79 21.79 8.30
N GLY A 14 -5.19 22.59 9.20
CA GLY A 14 -5.49 22.55 10.64
C GLY A 14 -4.87 21.34 11.36
N TYR A 15 -3.85 20.72 10.77
CA TYR A 15 -3.16 19.58 11.35
C TYR A 15 -1.82 19.99 11.97
N THR A 16 -1.57 19.48 13.17
CA THR A 16 -0.27 19.55 13.85
C THR A 16 0.43 18.21 13.77
N LEU A 17 1.76 18.19 13.94
CA LEU A 17 2.53 16.94 13.97
C LEU A 17 2.09 16.03 15.12
N THR A 18 1.69 16.62 16.26
CA THR A 18 1.16 15.89 17.41
C THR A 18 -0.13 15.18 17.05
N ARG A 19 -1.08 15.88 16.42
CA ARG A 19 -2.35 15.28 15.99
C ARG A 19 -2.13 14.14 14.99
N VAL A 20 -1.21 14.30 14.04
CA VAL A 20 -0.84 13.23 13.12
C VAL A 20 -0.24 12.03 13.85
N ALA A 21 0.59 12.25 14.86
CA ALA A 21 1.16 11.18 15.67
C ALA A 21 0.07 10.45 16.47
N GLU A 22 -0.86 11.18 17.08
CA GLU A 22 -1.99 10.62 17.84
C GLU A 22 -2.90 9.77 16.96
N GLU A 23 -3.30 10.25 15.78
CA GLU A 23 -4.13 9.50 14.84
C GLU A 23 -3.45 8.20 14.35
N LEU A 24 -2.12 8.17 14.33
CA LEU A 24 -1.34 7.00 13.94
C LEU A 24 -0.93 6.11 15.11
N GLY A 25 -1.22 6.50 16.36
CA GLY A 25 -0.79 5.81 17.57
C GLY A 25 0.73 5.80 17.78
N LEU A 26 1.41 6.87 17.35
CA LEU A 26 2.86 7.02 17.51
C LEU A 26 3.20 7.67 18.85
N PHE A 27 4.37 7.32 19.40
CA PHE A 27 4.89 7.82 20.68
C PHE A 27 5.17 9.34 20.73
N GLY A 28 5.01 10.08 19.64
CA GLY A 28 5.12 11.53 19.65
C GLY A 28 5.33 12.18 18.28
N PRO A 29 5.33 13.54 18.25
CA PRO A 29 5.50 14.31 17.03
C PRO A 29 6.90 14.16 16.42
N GLN A 30 7.89 13.77 17.23
CA GLN A 30 9.28 13.56 16.79
C GLN A 30 9.37 12.48 15.69
N SER A 31 8.63 11.38 15.84
CA SER A 31 8.63 10.28 14.87
C SER A 31 8.07 10.74 13.52
N VAL A 32 7.02 11.58 13.53
CA VAL A 32 6.47 12.17 12.31
C VAL A 32 7.47 13.14 11.69
N GLN A 33 8.07 14.03 12.49
CA GLN A 33 9.09 14.96 12.02
C GLN A 33 10.27 14.24 11.35
N GLN A 34 10.73 13.14 11.93
CA GLN A 34 11.82 12.32 11.39
C GLN A 34 11.51 11.73 10.01
N VAL A 35 10.27 11.31 9.78
CA VAL A 35 9.82 10.81 8.46
C VAL A 35 9.70 11.95 7.45
N LEU A 36 9.13 13.08 7.85
CA LEU A 36 9.00 14.27 6.98
C LEU A 36 10.35 14.90 6.63
N ALA A 37 11.29 14.87 7.56
CA ALA A 37 12.68 15.29 7.35
C ALA A 37 13.51 14.25 6.56
N ARG A 38 12.88 13.18 6.06
CA ARG A 38 13.49 12.12 5.25
C ARG A 38 14.61 11.34 5.96
N LYS A 39 14.73 11.47 7.29
CA LYS A 39 15.70 10.70 8.10
C LYS A 39 15.27 9.24 8.28
N TYR A 40 13.96 9.01 8.29
CA TYR A 40 13.35 7.70 8.43
C TYR A 40 12.28 7.48 7.36
N ILE A 41 11.91 6.21 7.19
CA ILE A 41 10.91 5.77 6.21
C ILE A 41 9.76 5.12 6.98
N SER A 42 8.55 5.58 6.71
CA SER A 42 7.33 4.95 7.24
C SER A 42 6.18 5.17 6.27
N GLY A 43 5.86 4.14 5.49
CA GLY A 43 4.78 4.23 4.50
C GLY A 43 3.43 4.59 5.12
N ARG A 44 3.18 4.24 6.38
CA ARG A 44 1.95 4.60 7.11
C ARG A 44 1.86 6.10 7.34
N VAL A 45 2.94 6.73 7.81
CA VAL A 45 3.01 8.18 8.04
C VAL A 45 2.93 8.94 6.72
N GLU A 46 3.71 8.49 5.73
CA GLU A 46 3.76 9.12 4.40
C GLU A 46 2.37 9.12 3.74
N LYS A 47 1.70 7.96 3.73
CA LYS A 47 0.35 7.82 3.19
C LYS A 47 -0.64 8.73 3.93
N HIS A 48 -0.63 8.72 5.26
CA HIS A 48 -1.54 9.56 6.05
C HIS A 48 -1.35 11.05 5.77
N VAL A 49 -0.10 11.50 5.65
CA VAL A 49 0.22 12.90 5.30
C VAL A 49 -0.24 13.24 3.88
N SER A 50 -0.09 12.32 2.92
CA SER A 50 -0.64 12.45 1.56
C SER A 50 -2.17 12.59 1.61
N ASP A 51 -2.86 11.75 2.39
CA ASP A 51 -4.31 11.77 2.52
C ASP A 51 -4.82 13.09 3.12
N ILE A 52 -4.14 13.62 4.16
CA ILE A 52 -4.49 14.92 4.78
C ILE A 52 -4.26 16.09 3.82
N THR A 53 -3.08 16.13 3.19
CA THR A 53 -2.69 17.26 2.33
C THR A 53 -3.38 17.23 0.97
N GLY A 54 -3.80 16.04 0.52
CA GLY A 54 -4.30 15.79 -0.83
C GLY A 54 -3.19 15.77 -1.89
N ILE A 55 -1.92 15.75 -1.47
CA ILE A 55 -0.76 15.78 -2.37
C ILE A 55 -0.24 14.34 -2.53
N PRO A 56 -0.10 13.83 -3.76
CA PRO A 56 0.36 12.45 -3.96
C PRO A 56 1.79 12.25 -3.46
N LEU A 57 2.08 11.03 -2.99
CA LEU A 57 3.38 10.62 -2.45
C LEU A 57 4.56 10.91 -3.39
N GLU A 58 4.36 10.77 -4.69
CA GLU A 58 5.35 11.07 -5.75
C GLU A 58 5.82 12.52 -5.71
N LYS A 59 4.93 13.45 -5.33
CA LYS A 59 5.26 14.88 -5.21
C LYS A 59 5.88 15.21 -3.84
N LEU A 60 5.43 14.54 -2.78
CA LEU A 60 5.94 14.76 -1.42
C LEU A 60 7.33 14.16 -1.23
N PHE A 61 7.56 12.96 -1.78
CA PHE A 61 8.76 12.16 -1.61
C PHE A 61 9.26 11.64 -2.97
N PRO A 62 9.72 12.54 -3.86
CA PRO A 62 10.12 12.18 -5.22
C PRO A 62 11.27 11.19 -5.28
N ASP A 63 12.19 11.25 -4.31
CA ASP A 63 13.33 10.33 -4.22
C ASP A 63 12.90 8.88 -3.95
N ARG A 64 11.73 8.69 -3.31
CA ARG A 64 11.22 7.38 -2.88
C ARG A 64 10.16 6.84 -3.84
N TYR A 65 9.29 7.71 -4.32
CA TYR A 65 8.21 7.35 -5.24
C TYR A 65 8.49 8.01 -6.58
N GLN A 66 9.42 7.42 -7.33
CA GLN A 66 9.59 7.79 -8.73
C GLN A 66 8.33 7.38 -9.48
N ALA A 67 7.69 8.34 -10.15
CA ALA A 67 6.60 8.05 -11.06
C ALA A 67 7.15 7.13 -12.15
N ILE A 68 6.86 5.82 -12.07
CA ILE A 68 7.19 4.90 -13.15
C ILE A 68 6.42 5.44 -14.37
N PRO A 69 7.10 5.91 -15.43
CA PRO A 69 6.39 6.44 -16.58
C PRO A 69 5.46 5.34 -17.08
N LYS A 70 4.16 5.65 -17.17
CA LYS A 70 3.11 4.76 -17.70
C LYS A 70 3.26 4.54 -19.22
N ASN A 71 4.48 4.39 -19.70
CA ASN A 71 4.78 3.99 -21.07
C ASN A 71 5.48 2.64 -21.09
N SER A 72 4.74 1.61 -20.68
CA SER A 72 5.04 0.21 -20.99
C SER A 72 3.77 -0.45 -21.52
N ARG A 73 3.28 0.00 -22.68
CA ARG A 73 2.46 -0.86 -23.53
C ARG A 73 3.38 -1.91 -24.15
N SER A 74 3.56 -3.04 -23.46
CA SER A 74 4.00 -4.36 -23.94
C SER A 74 3.97 -5.29 -22.71
N ALA A 75 3.09 -6.27 -22.54
CA ALA A 75 2.18 -6.96 -23.43
C ALA A 75 0.89 -7.36 -22.68
N PRO A 76 -0.24 -7.55 -23.36
CA PRO A 76 -1.41 -8.16 -22.77
C PRO A 76 -1.15 -9.67 -22.66
N ASN A 77 -0.84 -10.19 -21.47
CA ASN A 77 -0.94 -11.64 -21.24
C ASN A 77 -2.42 -12.00 -21.07
N VAL A 78 -3.16 -11.90 -22.18
CA VAL A 78 -4.51 -12.43 -22.34
C VAL A 78 -4.35 -13.94 -22.43
N ARG A 79 -4.37 -14.62 -21.27
CA ARG A 79 -4.72 -16.05 -21.23
C ARG A 79 -6.25 -16.15 -21.32
N VAL A 80 -6.76 -16.03 -22.54
CA VAL A 80 -8.12 -16.46 -22.89
C VAL A 80 -8.07 -17.90 -23.36
N LEU A 81 -8.96 -18.70 -22.75
CA LEU A 81 -9.37 -20.09 -23.06
C LEU A 81 -8.30 -21.17 -22.78
N ASP A 82 -8.61 -22.17 -21.96
CA ASP A 82 -9.61 -23.17 -22.33
C ASP A 82 -10.60 -23.54 -21.19
N LYS A 83 -11.89 -23.42 -21.50
CA LYS A 83 -12.97 -24.08 -20.77
C LYS A 83 -13.30 -25.38 -21.52
N ARG A 84 -12.83 -26.52 -21.01
CA ARG A 84 -13.36 -27.90 -21.19
C ARG A 84 -12.43 -28.80 -20.34
N ALA A 85 -12.85 -29.63 -19.39
CA ALA A 85 -14.08 -30.38 -19.29
C ALA A 85 -14.42 -30.62 -17.81
N THR A 86 -15.69 -30.41 -17.49
CA THR A 86 -16.42 -31.14 -16.46
C THR A 86 -16.35 -32.64 -16.76
N ALA A 87 -15.73 -33.42 -15.89
CA ALA A 87 -15.97 -34.85 -15.80
C ALA A 87 -15.94 -35.26 -14.32
N THR A 88 -17.13 -35.26 -13.74
CA THR A 88 -17.56 -36.10 -12.63
C THR A 88 -16.87 -37.47 -12.65
N ARG A 89 -16.10 -37.80 -11.60
CA ARG A 89 -15.83 -39.20 -11.28
C ARG A 89 -16.24 -39.51 -9.85
N LYS A 90 -17.51 -39.86 -9.75
CA LYS A 90 -18.13 -40.71 -8.73
C LYS A 90 -17.33 -42.01 -8.65
N THR A 91 -16.71 -42.31 -7.50
CA THR A 91 -16.36 -43.68 -7.14
C THR A 91 -17.08 -44.02 -5.86
N LYS A 92 -18.11 -44.84 -6.05
CA LYS A 92 -18.97 -45.47 -5.05
C LYS A 92 -18.50 -46.93 -4.93
N ASN A 93 -18.41 -47.43 -3.70
CA ASN A 93 -18.30 -48.84 -3.26
C ASN A 93 -16.93 -49.50 -3.46
N HIS A 94 -16.45 -50.44 -2.64
CA HIS A 94 -17.19 -51.48 -1.91
C HIS A 94 -16.32 -52.05 -0.77
N SER A 95 -16.95 -52.36 0.38
CA SER A 95 -16.47 -53.33 1.38
C SER A 95 -16.17 -54.68 0.74
N THR A 96 -15.05 -55.32 1.08
CA THR A 96 -14.94 -56.79 1.14
C THR A 96 -13.95 -57.20 2.22
N GLU A 97 -14.51 -57.66 3.33
CA GLU A 97 -14.19 -58.91 4.02
C GLU A 97 -12.98 -59.74 3.52
N LYS A 98 -12.05 -60.04 4.43
CA LYS A 98 -11.20 -61.25 4.52
C LYS A 98 -10.50 -61.21 5.89
N LYS A 99 -11.03 -61.87 6.92
CA LYS A 99 -10.87 -63.29 7.27
C LYS A 99 -9.40 -63.71 7.41
N SER A 100 -8.91 -63.75 8.65
CA SER A 100 -7.92 -64.70 9.19
C SER A 100 -8.10 -64.75 10.70
#